data_AF-A0A497SH59-F1
#
_entry.id   AF-A0A497SH59-F1
#
_cell.length_a   1.000
_cell.length_b   1.000
_cell.length_c   1.000
_cell.angle_alpha   90.00
_cell.angle_beta   90.00
_cell.angle_gamma   90.00
#
_symmetry.space_group_name_H-M   'P 1'
#
loop_
_entity.id
_entity.type
_entity.pdbx_description
1 polymer ?
#
loop_
_entity_poly.entity_id
_entity_poly.type
_entity_poly.pdbx_seq_one_letter_code
_entity_poly.pdbx_strand_id
1 'polypeptide(L)'
;MPWINEDMCVGCGICVENCPVDAIFMEKGKAEIDMDECIRCGKCHEACPRGAVRHDNERIPADIDENIRKTMELMGHYKSRKEKQAFLGRMEKHFKKEKIVAEKTLSGIEELKIKC
;
A
#
# COMPACT_ATOMS: atom_id res chain seq x y z
N MET A 1 4.28 0.81 1.15
CA MET A 1 3.97 2.19 0.79
C MET A 1 4.16 3.03 2.05
N PRO A 2 4.65 4.26 1.91
CA PRO A 2 4.59 5.22 2.99
C PRO A 2 3.15 5.70 3.18
N TRP A 3 2.75 5.97 4.41
CA TRP A 3 1.53 6.72 4.71
C TRP A 3 1.79 7.65 5.89
N ILE A 4 1.00 8.73 6.00
CA ILE A 4 1.15 9.72 7.08
C ILE A 4 0.17 9.38 8.20
N ASN A 5 0.70 9.14 9.39
CA ASN A 5 -0.09 9.09 10.61
C ASN A 5 -0.41 10.53 11.03
N GLU A 6 -1.65 10.95 10.82
CA GLU A 6 -2.11 12.29 11.12
C GLU A 6 -1.98 12.67 12.61
N ASP A 7 -2.20 11.73 13.52
CA ASP A 7 -2.09 11.98 14.98
C ASP A 7 -0.66 12.29 15.40
N MET A 8 0.33 11.71 14.70
CA MET A 8 1.75 11.92 14.98
C MET A 8 2.35 13.07 14.17
N CYS A 9 1.75 13.41 13.03
CA CYS A 9 2.23 14.45 12.14
C CYS A 9 2.00 15.83 12.74
N VAL A 10 3.07 16.58 12.99
CA VAL A 10 3.01 17.94 13.58
C VAL A 10 3.05 19.05 12.52
N GLY A 11 2.98 18.71 11.23
CA GLY A 11 2.96 19.70 10.15
C GLY A 11 4.31 20.39 9.88
N CYS A 12 5.43 19.80 10.28
CA CYS A 12 6.75 20.46 10.20
C CYS A 12 7.36 20.58 8.79
N GLY A 13 6.83 19.89 7.78
CA GLY A 13 7.32 20.01 6.39
C GLY A 13 8.66 19.33 6.06
N ILE A 14 9.42 18.82 7.03
CA ILE A 14 10.75 18.22 6.77
C ILE A 14 10.71 17.08 5.73
N CYS A 15 9.65 16.27 5.71
CA CYS A 15 9.49 15.22 4.70
C CYS A 15 9.31 15.76 3.27
N VAL A 16 8.71 16.95 3.12
CA VAL A 16 8.53 17.63 1.83
C VAL A 16 9.90 18.01 1.27
N GLU A 17 10.74 18.66 2.07
CA GLU A 17 12.10 19.09 1.68
C GLU A 17 13.02 17.92 1.31
N ASN A 18 12.77 16.73 1.87
CA ASN A 18 13.57 15.54 1.65
C ASN A 18 13.04 14.64 0.52
N CYS A 19 11.89 14.96 -0.07
CA CYS A 19 11.35 14.19 -1.18
C CYS A 19 12.13 14.52 -2.46
N PRO A 20 12.84 13.56 -3.08
CA PRO A 20 13.66 13.85 -4.26
C PRO A 20 12.86 14.05 -5.55
N VAL A 21 11.55 13.84 -5.50
CA VAL A 21 10.61 13.89 -6.64
C VAL A 21 9.37 14.73 -6.31
N ASP A 22 9.42 15.54 -5.24
CA ASP A 22 8.35 16.45 -4.84
C ASP A 22 6.95 15.81 -4.64
N ALA A 23 6.89 14.49 -4.44
CA ALA A 23 5.66 13.73 -4.22
C ALA A 23 4.98 13.94 -2.85
N ILE A 24 5.46 14.90 -2.03
CA ILE A 24 4.90 15.16 -0.69
C ILE A 24 4.56 16.64 -0.61
N PHE A 25 3.36 16.96 -0.16
CA PHE A 25 2.89 18.34 -0.01
C PHE A 25 2.17 18.52 1.33
N MET A 26 1.90 19.78 1.69
CA MET A 26 1.19 20.12 2.93
C MET A 26 -0.28 20.42 2.62
N GLU A 27 -1.19 19.71 3.27
CA GLU A 27 -2.63 19.96 3.22
C GLU A 27 -3.21 20.00 4.65
N LYS A 28 -4.02 21.02 4.97
CA LYS A 28 -4.71 21.17 6.27
C LYS A 28 -3.77 21.03 7.49
N GLY A 29 -2.52 21.48 7.35
CA GLY A 29 -1.51 21.42 8.41
C GLY A 29 -0.87 20.04 8.61
N LYS A 30 -1.14 19.08 7.70
CA LYS A 30 -0.55 17.75 7.69
C LYS A 30 0.18 17.52 6.36
N ALA A 31 1.14 16.61 6.37
CA ALA A 31 1.78 16.15 5.14
C ALA A 31 0.85 15.14 4.46
N GLU A 32 0.81 15.19 3.13
CA GLU A 32 0.14 14.25 2.25
C GLU A 32 1.13 13.72 1.23
N ILE A 33 0.94 12.47 0.78
CA ILE A 33 1.83 11.82 -0.19
C ILE A 33 1.04 11.52 -1.45
N ASP A 34 1.49 12.07 -2.58
CA ASP A 34 1.04 11.66 -3.90
C ASP A 34 1.66 10.30 -4.23
N MET A 35 0.85 9.25 -4.19
CA MET A 35 1.31 7.88 -4.44
C MET A 35 1.52 7.57 -5.92
N ASP A 36 1.04 8.43 -6.84
CA ASP A 36 1.27 8.30 -8.28
C ASP A 36 2.68 8.81 -8.64
N GLU A 37 3.15 9.86 -7.96
CA GLU A 37 4.51 10.42 -8.14
C GLU A 37 5.57 9.76 -7.23
N CYS A 38 5.15 9.13 -6.13
CA CYS A 38 6.07 8.56 -5.15
C CYS A 38 6.90 7.39 -5.70
N ILE A 39 8.21 7.60 -5.83
CA ILE A 39 9.19 6.57 -6.26
C ILE A 39 9.62 5.59 -5.15
N ARG A 40 9.02 5.67 -3.96
CA ARG A 40 9.26 4.74 -2.83
C ARG A 40 10.72 4.70 -2.36
N CYS A 41 11.42 5.84 -2.42
CA CYS A 41 12.85 5.94 -2.07
C CYS A 41 13.16 5.85 -0.57
N GLY A 42 12.17 6.03 0.30
CA GLY A 42 12.34 5.88 1.76
C GLY A 42 12.81 7.12 2.53
N LYS A 43 13.34 8.15 1.86
CA LYS A 43 13.93 9.34 2.52
C LYS A 43 13.01 10.06 3.51
N CYS A 44 11.71 10.12 3.22
CA CYS A 44 10.73 10.75 4.10
C CYS A 44 10.58 10.02 5.44
N HIS A 45 10.81 8.69 5.49
CA HIS A 45 10.81 7.94 6.75
C HIS A 45 11.99 8.32 7.63
N GLU A 46 13.19 8.36 7.04
CA GLU A 46 14.43 8.73 7.74
C GLU A 46 14.38 10.17 8.25
N ALA A 47 13.79 11.07 7.47
CA ALA A 47 13.74 12.49 7.79
C ALA A 47 12.68 12.87 8.84
N CYS A 48 11.67 12.03 9.09
CA CYS A 48 10.55 12.40 9.96
C CYS A 48 10.91 12.30 11.46
N PRO A 49 11.03 13.43 12.20
CA PRO A 49 11.48 13.40 13.60
C PRO A 49 10.42 12.82 14.56
N ARG A 50 9.16 12.76 14.12
CA ARG A 50 8.05 12.20 14.90
C ARG A 50 7.76 10.74 14.56
N GLY A 51 8.42 10.18 13.55
CA GLY A 51 8.05 8.86 13.01
C GLY A 51 6.62 8.83 12.48
N ALA A 52 6.10 9.96 11.98
CA ALA A 52 4.74 10.06 11.46
C ALA A 52 4.61 9.44 10.05
N VAL A 53 5.71 9.28 9.32
CA VAL A 53 5.73 8.56 8.03
C VAL A 53 5.92 7.06 8.31
N ARG A 54 4.87 6.27 8.14
CA ARG A 54 4.80 4.84 8.55
C ARG A 54 4.85 3.90 7.35
N HIS A 55 5.30 2.67 7.57
CA HIS A 55 5.36 1.63 6.54
C HIS A 55 4.05 0.82 6.46
N ASP A 56 3.71 0.37 5.25
CA ASP A 56 2.54 -0.50 4.98
C ASP A 56 2.48 -1.78 5.80
N ASN A 57 3.57 -2.26 6.38
CA ASN A 57 3.53 -3.48 7.20
C ASN A 57 2.51 -3.37 8.34
N GLU A 58 2.24 -2.15 8.80
CA GLU A 58 1.21 -1.85 9.80
C GLU A 58 -0.22 -1.87 9.25
N ARG A 59 -0.41 -1.78 7.93
CA ARG A 59 -1.70 -1.82 7.23
C ARG A 59 -2.09 -3.22 6.75
N ILE A 60 -1.20 -4.22 6.81
CA ILE A 60 -1.50 -5.60 6.38
C ILE A 60 -2.84 -6.11 6.94
N PRO A 61 -3.16 -5.97 8.24
CA PRO A 61 -4.46 -6.40 8.76
C PRO A 61 -5.64 -5.67 8.09
N ALA A 62 -5.54 -4.36 7.92
CA ALA A 62 -6.57 -3.55 7.28
C ALA A 62 -6.75 -3.90 5.79
N ASP A 63 -5.68 -4.23 5.07
CA ASP A 63 -5.74 -4.63 3.66
C ASP A 63 -6.42 -6.00 3.50
N ILE A 64 -6.19 -6.94 4.44
CA ILE A 64 -6.89 -8.23 4.47
C ILE A 64 -8.38 -8.00 4.69
N ASP A 65 -8.74 -7.21 5.69
CA ASP A 65 -10.14 -6.92 6.02
C ASP A 65 -10.86 -6.26 4.84
N GLU A 66 -10.20 -5.30 4.18
CA GLU A 66 -10.73 -4.63 2.99
C GLU A 66 -10.92 -5.60 1.81
N ASN A 67 -9.97 -6.51 1.58
CA ASN A 67 -10.09 -7.54 0.55
C ASN A 67 -11.28 -8.49 0.81
N ILE A 68 -11.47 -8.90 2.06
CA ILE A 68 -12.61 -9.73 2.47
C ILE A 68 -13.92 -8.93 2.33
N ARG A 69 -13.96 -7.68 2.79
CA ARG A 69 -15.13 -6.80 2.66
C ARG A 69 -15.56 -6.63 1.21
N LYS A 70 -14.64 -6.27 0.32
CA LYS A 70 -14.88 -6.16 -1.12
C LYS A 70 -15.36 -7.48 -1.73
N THR A 71 -14.74 -8.59 -1.32
CA THR A 71 -15.18 -9.93 -1.77
C THR A 71 -16.62 -10.21 -1.37
N MET A 72 -17.01 -9.89 -0.13
CA MET A 72 -18.39 -10.05 0.34
C MET A 72 -19.36 -9.13 -0.42
N GLU A 73 -18.99 -7.87 -0.64
CA GLU A 73 -19.78 -6.89 -1.39
C GLU A 73 -20.05 -7.39 -2.82
N LEU A 74 -19.01 -7.79 -3.55
CA LEU A 74 -19.10 -8.33 -4.90
C LEU A 74 -19.90 -9.64 -4.95
N MET A 75 -19.75 -10.50 -3.93
CA MET A 75 -20.52 -11.73 -3.81
C MET A 75 -22.03 -11.44 -3.68
N GLY A 76 -22.40 -10.27 -3.16
CA GLY A 76 -23.78 -9.79 -3.03
C GLY A 76 -24.54 -9.70 -4.35
N HIS A 77 -23.85 -9.56 -5.49
CA HIS A 77 -24.48 -9.54 -6.82
C HIS A 77 -24.96 -10.91 -7.32
N TYR A 78 -24.54 -12.00 -6.67
CA TYR A 78 -24.94 -13.36 -7.05
C TYR A 78 -26.08 -13.87 -6.17
N LYS A 79 -27.08 -14.51 -6.80
CA LYS A 79 -28.31 -14.93 -6.11
C LYS A 79 -28.20 -16.33 -5.54
N SER A 80 -27.72 -17.29 -6.34
CA SER A 80 -27.66 -18.69 -5.93
C SER A 80 -26.37 -19.04 -5.18
N ARG A 81 -26.46 -20.05 -4.31
CA ARG A 81 -25.27 -20.61 -3.60
C ARG A 81 -24.20 -21.09 -4.59
N LYS A 82 -24.61 -21.68 -5.71
CA LYS A 82 -23.70 -22.19 -6.76
C LYS A 82 -22.91 -21.05 -7.41
N GLU A 83 -23.58 -19.94 -7.75
CA GLU A 83 -22.93 -18.76 -8.34
C GLU A 83 -21.98 -18.09 -7.35
N LYS A 84 -22.39 -17.94 -6.07
CA LYS A 84 -21.55 -17.42 -5.00
C LYS A 84 -20.28 -18.27 -4.82
N GLN A 85 -20.41 -19.59 -4.78
CA GLN A 85 -19.26 -20.50 -4.67
C GLN A 85 -18.33 -20.37 -5.88
N ALA A 86 -18.89 -20.29 -7.09
CA ALA A 86 -18.10 -20.09 -8.30
C ALA A 86 -17.37 -18.73 -8.30
N PHE A 87 -17.99 -17.68 -7.77
CA PHE A 87 -17.37 -16.36 -7.59
C PHE A 87 -16.22 -16.42 -6.59
N LEU A 88 -16.42 -17.00 -5.41
CA LEU A 88 -15.35 -17.17 -4.42
C LEU A 88 -14.16 -17.94 -4.99
N GLY A 89 -14.41 -19.00 -5.78
CA GLY A 89 -13.35 -19.73 -6.47
C GLY A 89 -12.60 -18.89 -7.51
N ARG A 90 -13.21 -17.85 -8.12
CA ARG A 90 -12.50 -16.89 -8.97
C ARG A 90 -11.65 -15.92 -8.14
N MET A 91 -12.17 -15.43 -7.01
CA MET A 91 -11.43 -14.57 -6.10
C MET A 91 -10.20 -15.28 -5.54
N GLU A 92 -10.32 -16.54 -5.13
CA GLU A 92 -9.16 -17.34 -4.73
C GLU A 92 -8.11 -17.44 -5.84
N LYS A 93 -8.54 -17.70 -7.09
CA LYS A 93 -7.61 -17.76 -8.24
C LYS A 93 -6.92 -16.42 -8.49
N HIS A 94 -7.64 -15.31 -8.33
CA HIS A 94 -7.11 -13.97 -8.46
C HIS A 94 -5.99 -13.72 -7.43
N PHE A 95 -6.26 -13.90 -6.13
CA PHE A 95 -5.24 -13.71 -5.09
C PHE A 95 -4.08 -14.71 -5.20
N LYS A 96 -4.34 -15.96 -5.64
CA LYS A 96 -3.26 -16.92 -5.96
C LYS A 96 -2.36 -16.43 -7.08
N LYS A 97 -2.93 -15.84 -8.15
CA LYS A 97 -2.17 -15.23 -9.24
C LYS A 97 -1.35 -14.05 -8.72
N GLU A 98 -1.95 -13.16 -7.94
CA GLU A 98 -1.24 -12.00 -7.36
C GLU A 98 -0.08 -12.43 -6.47
N LYS A 99 -0.28 -13.46 -5.63
CA LYS A 99 0.79 -14.08 -4.84
C LYS A 99 1.95 -14.53 -5.72
N ILE A 100 1.67 -15.29 -6.79
CA ILE A 100 2.71 -15.78 -7.71
C ILE A 100 3.44 -14.62 -8.39
N VAL A 101 2.71 -13.58 -8.82
CA VAL A 101 3.32 -12.39 -9.43
C VAL A 101 4.24 -11.72 -8.43
N ALA A 102 3.77 -11.46 -7.21
CA ALA A 102 4.58 -10.85 -6.15
C ALA A 102 5.84 -11.66 -5.85
N GLU A 103 5.72 -12.98 -5.66
CA GLU A 103 6.85 -13.88 -5.41
C GLU A 103 7.89 -13.81 -6.54
N LYS A 104 7.45 -13.91 -7.80
CA LYS A 104 8.38 -13.85 -8.95
C LYS A 104 9.00 -12.46 -9.12
N THR A 105 8.25 -11.39 -8.89
CA THR A 105 8.77 -10.03 -8.93
C THR A 105 9.84 -9.84 -7.86
N LEU A 106 9.63 -10.37 -6.65
CA LEU A 106 10.63 -10.31 -5.59
C LEU A 106 11.93 -11.02 -5.99
N SER A 107 11.85 -12.23 -6.57
CA SER A 107 13.02 -12.92 -7.11
C SER A 107 13.76 -12.08 -8.17
N GLY A 108 13.03 -11.44 -9.09
CA GLY A 108 13.63 -10.54 -10.08
C GLY A 108 14.32 -9.33 -9.45
N ILE A 109 13.75 -8.75 -8.39
CA ILE A 109 14.38 -7.65 -7.64
C ILE A 109 15.66 -8.14 -6.94
N GLU A 110 15.67 -9.35 -6.38
CA GLU A 110 16.88 -9.94 -5.79
C GLU A 110 18.00 -10.11 -6.83
N GLU A 111 17.68 -10.54 -8.04
CA GLU A 111 18.65 -10.61 -9.13
C GLU A 111 19.20 -9.23 -9.53
N LEU A 112 18.37 -8.18 -9.51
CA LEU A 112 18.81 -6.81 -9.76
C LEU A 112 19.79 -6.33 -8.69
N LYS A 113 19.54 -6.66 -7.41
CA LYS A 113 20.43 -6.29 -6.29
C LYS A 113 21.83 -6.90 -6.43
N ILE A 114 21.97 -8.06 -7.06
CA ILE A 114 23.28 -8.71 -7.29
C ILE A 114 24.06 -7.98 -8.41
N LYS A 115 23.36 -7.32 -9.33
CA LYS A 115 23.96 -6.66 -10.51
C LYS A 115 24.33 -5.19 -10.29
N CYS A 116 23.87 -4.57 -9.21
CA CYS A 116 24.17 -3.19 -8.81
C CYS A 116 25.33 -3.17 -7.81
#